data_AF-A0A1K2HKE1-F1
#
_entry.id   AF-A0A1K2HKE1-F1
#
_cell.length_a   1.000
_cell.length_b   1.000
_cell.length_c   1.000
_cell.angle_alpha   90.00
_cell.angle_beta   90.00
_cell.angle_gamma   90.00
#
_symmetry.space_group_name_H-M   'P 1'
#
loop_
_entity.id
_entity.type
_entity.pdbx_description
1 polymer ?
#
loop_
_entity_poly.entity_id
_entity_poly.type
_entity_poly.pdbx_seq_one_letter_code
_entity_poly.pdbx_strand_id
1 'polypeptide(L)'
;MVVIRGALNYSNYYRTAPRDWLNKVAPPSISDVAFIESWAKRTKIVQPRMSKYIEKNIEIQHVIQNFASPEDIFWYSIDEGFVDLTSSLNYFYDKSLPAEVKLDKLSRKIQLAILKKTGIYSTVGMSIGNPLSDHILSLFRSGYSGGSVRRIGVSFGGLCTEEVKLISLFDTFDKKVANTEVLQGAIDEIRSQYGFLALQKATSLLDGSRVVARSKLVGGHSAGGLDGLT
;
A
#
# COMPACT_ATOMS: atom_id res chain seq x y z
N MET A 1 -15.71 7.49 -9.58
CA MET A 1 -16.01 8.64 -10.47
C MET A 1 -15.29 8.41 -11.79
N VAL A 2 -15.99 8.27 -12.91
CA VAL A 2 -15.37 7.95 -14.21
C VAL A 2 -15.67 9.07 -15.18
N VAL A 3 -14.64 9.88 -15.46
CA VAL A 3 -14.66 10.97 -16.44
C VAL A 3 -14.15 10.40 -17.76
N ILE A 4 -14.87 10.62 -18.86
CA ILE A 4 -14.38 10.30 -20.21
C ILE A 4 -14.32 11.60 -21.00
N ARG A 5 -13.17 11.87 -21.63
CA ARG A 5 -12.96 13.07 -22.48
C ARG A 5 -13.28 14.40 -21.81
N GLY A 6 -13.06 14.51 -20.51
CA GLY A 6 -13.26 15.78 -19.83
C GLY A 6 -14.73 16.16 -19.65
N ALA A 7 -15.64 15.19 -19.46
CA ALA A 7 -17.00 15.43 -18.98
C ALA A 7 -17.49 14.28 -18.09
N LEU A 8 -18.57 14.51 -17.33
CA LEU A 8 -19.24 13.46 -16.57
C LEU A 8 -19.76 12.38 -17.53
N ASN A 9 -19.39 11.12 -17.30
CA ASN A 9 -19.93 10.01 -18.06
C ASN A 9 -21.27 9.56 -17.46
N TYR A 10 -22.37 10.10 -17.99
CA TYR A 10 -23.73 9.76 -17.57
C TYR A 10 -24.04 8.27 -17.70
N SER A 11 -23.69 7.64 -18.82
CA SER A 11 -23.95 6.21 -19.05
C SER A 11 -23.29 5.32 -18.00
N ASN A 12 -22.05 5.64 -17.61
CA ASN A 12 -21.35 4.87 -16.58
C ASN A 12 -21.87 5.20 -15.17
N TYR A 13 -22.26 6.45 -14.91
CA TYR A 13 -22.90 6.84 -13.65
C TYR A 13 -24.15 5.99 -13.38
N TYR A 14 -25.10 5.93 -14.32
CA TYR A 14 -26.33 5.13 -14.16
C TYR A 14 -26.09 3.61 -14.09
N ARG A 15 -24.93 3.14 -14.57
CA ARG A 15 -24.53 1.73 -14.45
C ARG A 15 -24.01 1.38 -13.05
N THR A 16 -23.29 2.30 -12.41
CA THR A 16 -22.57 2.02 -11.15
C THR A 16 -23.19 2.65 -9.91
N ALA A 17 -24.09 3.61 -10.07
CA ALA A 17 -24.70 4.32 -8.95
C ALA A 17 -25.60 3.38 -8.12
N PRO A 18 -25.66 3.60 -6.79
CA PRO A 18 -26.53 2.84 -5.90
C PRO A 18 -27.99 2.98 -6.34
N ARG A 19 -28.71 1.86 -6.32
CA ARG A 19 -30.12 1.78 -6.70
C ARG A 19 -30.99 1.77 -5.46
N ASP A 20 -32.14 2.41 -5.55
CA ASP A 20 -33.16 2.31 -4.51
C ASP A 20 -33.89 0.95 -4.57
N TRP A 21 -34.80 0.73 -3.63
CA TRP A 21 -35.61 -0.47 -3.53
C TRP A 21 -36.61 -0.65 -4.70
N LEU A 22 -36.83 0.39 -5.51
CA LEU A 22 -37.60 0.34 -6.76
C LEU A 22 -36.70 0.14 -7.99
N ASN A 23 -35.43 -0.19 -7.78
CA ASN A 23 -34.41 -0.36 -8.82
C ASN A 23 -34.13 0.91 -9.65
N LYS A 24 -34.50 2.09 -9.14
CA LYS A 24 -34.26 3.39 -9.77
C LYS A 24 -32.95 3.99 -9.26
N VAL A 25 -32.33 4.81 -10.11
CA VAL A 25 -31.10 5.54 -9.80
C VAL A 25 -31.43 7.02 -9.73
N ALA A 26 -31.11 7.67 -8.61
CA ALA A 26 -31.25 9.11 -8.48
C ALA A 26 -30.32 9.83 -9.49
N PRO A 27 -30.77 10.92 -10.13
CA PRO A 27 -29.90 11.72 -10.99
C PRO A 27 -28.74 12.32 -10.17
N PRO A 28 -27.57 12.55 -10.80
CA PRO A 28 -26.45 13.18 -10.11
C PRO A 28 -26.81 14.61 -9.68
N SER A 29 -26.31 15.04 -8.53
CA SER A 29 -26.51 16.40 -8.05
C SER A 29 -25.98 17.41 -9.05
N ILE A 30 -26.75 18.47 -9.32
CA ILE A 30 -26.37 19.55 -10.24
C ILE A 30 -25.04 20.20 -9.80
N SER A 31 -24.80 20.32 -8.48
CA SER A 31 -23.55 20.84 -7.92
C SER A 31 -22.34 19.99 -8.32
N ASP A 32 -22.49 18.67 -8.25
CA ASP A 32 -21.40 17.73 -8.47
C ASP A 32 -21.08 17.60 -9.96
N VAL A 33 -22.13 17.63 -10.79
CA VAL A 33 -22.00 17.71 -12.25
C VAL A 33 -21.22 18.97 -12.62
N ALA A 34 -21.64 20.14 -12.14
CA ALA A 34 -20.97 21.41 -12.42
C ALA A 34 -19.51 21.41 -11.93
N PHE A 35 -19.25 20.86 -10.75
CA PHE A 35 -17.89 20.71 -10.21
C PHE A 35 -17.02 19.84 -11.12
N ILE A 36 -17.49 18.65 -11.49
CA ILE A 36 -16.76 17.72 -12.36
C ILE A 36 -16.51 18.36 -13.72
N GLU A 37 -17.53 18.94 -14.35
CA GLU A 37 -17.40 19.60 -15.65
C GLU A 37 -16.44 20.80 -15.61
N SER A 38 -16.41 21.56 -14.50
CA SER A 38 -15.47 22.68 -14.35
C SER A 38 -14.00 22.22 -14.32
N TRP A 39 -13.71 21.10 -13.67
CA TRP A 39 -12.38 20.49 -13.69
C TRP A 39 -12.06 19.95 -15.06
N ALA A 40 -13.04 19.30 -15.67
CA ALA A 40 -12.86 18.58 -16.90
C ALA A 40 -12.63 19.52 -18.10
N LYS A 41 -13.23 20.72 -18.10
CA LYS A 41 -12.90 21.84 -19.02
C LYS A 41 -11.46 22.36 -18.88
N ARG A 42 -10.87 22.28 -17.68
CA ARG A 42 -9.49 22.74 -17.40
C ARG A 42 -8.44 21.65 -17.63
N THR A 43 -8.85 20.39 -17.74
CA THR A 43 -7.95 19.26 -17.96
C THR A 43 -7.40 19.26 -19.38
N LYS A 44 -6.07 19.35 -19.51
CA LYS A 44 -5.39 19.19 -20.79
C LYS A 44 -4.93 17.74 -20.92
N ILE A 45 -5.55 17.00 -21.84
CA ILE A 45 -5.11 15.65 -22.19
C ILE A 45 -3.99 15.79 -23.22
N VAL A 46 -2.80 15.35 -22.86
CA VAL A 46 -1.61 15.39 -23.71
C VAL A 46 -1.16 13.97 -24.02
N GLN A 47 -0.61 13.74 -25.21
CA GLN A 47 -0.08 12.43 -25.58
C GLN A 47 1.15 12.10 -24.72
N PRO A 48 1.30 10.84 -24.28
CA PRO A 48 2.46 10.42 -23.51
C PRO A 48 3.73 10.53 -24.36
N ARG A 49 4.82 11.02 -23.74
CA ARG A 49 6.13 11.16 -24.40
C ARG A 49 7.13 10.22 -23.74
N MET A 50 7.01 8.92 -24.03
CA MET A 50 7.78 7.87 -23.36
C MET A 50 9.30 8.07 -23.43
N SER A 51 9.81 8.54 -24.58
CA SER A 51 11.24 8.83 -24.74
C SER A 51 11.75 9.85 -23.73
N LYS A 52 10.98 10.91 -23.47
CA LYS A 52 11.33 11.93 -22.46
C LYS A 52 11.29 11.38 -21.04
N TYR A 53 10.38 10.45 -20.74
CA TYR A 53 10.31 9.84 -19.41
C TYR A 53 11.52 8.95 -19.15
N ILE A 54 11.94 8.17 -20.14
CA ILE A 54 13.13 7.33 -20.07
C ILE A 54 14.39 8.18 -19.93
N GLU A 55 14.55 9.20 -20.77
CA GLU A 55 15.68 10.15 -20.68
C GLU A 55 15.78 10.74 -19.26
N LYS A 56 14.63 11.17 -18.71
CA LYS A 56 14.59 11.75 -17.38
C LYS A 56 14.84 10.76 -16.26
N ASN A 57 14.34 9.53 -16.38
CA ASN A 57 14.66 8.46 -15.45
C ASN A 57 16.17 8.21 -15.45
N ILE A 58 16.82 8.09 -16.62
CA ILE A 58 18.27 7.90 -16.73
C ILE A 58 19.03 9.03 -16.03
N GLU A 59 18.62 10.29 -16.17
CA GLU A 59 19.21 11.40 -15.39
C GLU A 59 19.12 11.18 -13.88
N ILE A 60 17.95 10.74 -13.39
CA ILE A 60 17.72 10.44 -11.97
C ILE A 60 18.60 9.27 -11.50
N GLN A 61 18.72 8.21 -12.30
CA GLN A 61 19.56 7.07 -11.95
C GLN A 61 21.03 7.49 -11.76
N HIS A 62 21.57 8.31 -12.67
CA HIS A 62 22.93 8.84 -12.55
C HIS A 62 23.11 9.73 -11.32
N VAL A 63 22.08 10.47 -10.90
CA VAL A 63 22.14 11.23 -9.64
C VAL A 63 22.27 10.28 -8.45
N ILE A 64 21.47 9.23 -8.41
CA ILE A 64 21.43 8.26 -7.30
C ILE A 64 22.73 7.45 -7.21
N GLN A 65 23.37 7.15 -8.34
CA GLN A 65 24.68 6.48 -8.39
C GLN A 65 25.81 7.25 -7.68
N ASN A 66 25.63 8.55 -7.37
CA ASN A 66 26.58 9.29 -6.53
C ASN A 66 26.44 8.98 -5.02
N PHE A 67 25.40 8.23 -4.64
CA PHE A 67 25.04 7.95 -3.25
C PHE A 67 25.00 6.46 -2.92
N ALA A 68 24.78 5.60 -3.91
CA ALA A 68 24.78 4.15 -3.77
C ALA A 68 25.44 3.53 -5.00
N SER A 69 26.04 2.35 -4.83
CA SER A 69 26.60 1.63 -5.96
C SER A 69 25.48 1.03 -6.84
N PRO A 70 25.76 0.74 -8.12
CA PRO A 70 24.76 0.18 -9.01
C PRO A 70 24.14 -1.13 -8.53
N GLU A 71 24.91 -1.96 -7.81
CA GLU A 71 24.45 -3.22 -7.21
C GLU A 71 23.48 -3.02 -6.03
N ASP A 72 23.50 -1.86 -5.39
CA ASP A 72 22.61 -1.50 -4.28
C ASP A 72 21.35 -0.76 -4.75
N ILE A 73 21.16 -0.58 -6.07
CA ILE A 73 20.01 0.13 -6.66
C ILE A 73 19.12 -0.84 -7.43
N PHE A 74 17.86 -0.95 -7.00
CA PHE A 74 16.87 -1.88 -7.53
C PHE A 74 15.68 -1.14 -8.14
N TRP A 75 15.63 -1.03 -9.46
CA TRP A 75 14.53 -0.38 -10.17
C TRP A 75 13.34 -1.31 -10.39
N TYR A 76 12.13 -0.85 -10.04
CA TYR A 76 10.87 -1.60 -10.25
C TYR A 76 10.08 -1.03 -11.43
N SER A 77 10.14 0.28 -11.63
CA SER A 77 9.53 0.99 -12.76
C SER A 77 10.39 2.18 -13.18
N ILE A 78 9.89 2.97 -14.14
CA ILE A 78 10.52 4.21 -14.62
C ILE A 78 10.54 5.29 -13.52
N ASP A 79 9.67 5.19 -12.51
CA ASP A 79 9.49 6.18 -11.45
C ASP A 79 9.65 5.63 -10.03
N GLU A 80 9.78 4.31 -9.86
CA GLU A 80 9.90 3.65 -8.55
C GLU A 80 11.13 2.73 -8.50
N GLY A 81 11.91 2.87 -7.43
CA GLY A 81 13.09 2.07 -7.17
C GLY A 81 13.42 2.04 -5.68
N PHE A 82 14.18 1.03 -5.27
CA PHE A 82 14.69 0.86 -3.92
C PHE A 82 16.19 1.02 -3.96
N VAL A 83 16.74 1.64 -2.92
CA VAL A 83 18.17 1.88 -2.81
C VAL A 83 18.59 1.39 -1.44
N ASP A 84 19.47 0.39 -1.40
CA ASP A 84 20.11 -0.01 -0.15
C ASP A 84 21.21 1.00 0.17
N LEU A 85 21.04 1.70 1.29
CA LEU A 85 22.01 2.69 1.76
C LEU A 85 22.81 2.15 2.95
N THR A 86 22.60 0.91 3.38
CA THR A 86 23.22 0.32 4.59
C THR A 86 24.74 0.48 4.58
N SER A 87 25.38 0.11 3.47
CA SER A 87 26.82 0.25 3.27
C SER A 87 27.26 1.72 3.12
N SER A 88 26.50 2.48 2.34
CA SER A 88 26.82 3.87 1.96
C SER A 88 26.60 4.89 3.07
N LEU A 89 25.72 4.62 4.04
CA LEU A 89 25.40 5.55 5.14
C LEU A 89 26.62 5.94 5.97
N ASN A 90 27.49 4.96 6.25
CA ASN A 90 28.71 5.17 7.04
C ASN A 90 29.83 5.84 6.23
N TYR A 91 29.69 5.93 4.90
CA TYR A 91 30.61 6.69 4.06
C TYR A 91 30.33 8.20 4.13
N PHE A 92 29.05 8.59 4.18
CA PHE A 92 28.65 10.00 4.19
C PHE A 92 28.59 10.65 5.58
N TYR A 93 28.45 9.85 6.63
CA TYR A 93 28.28 10.34 8.00
C TYR A 93 29.05 9.49 9.00
N ASP A 94 29.45 10.11 10.12
CA ASP A 94 30.18 9.46 11.19
C ASP A 94 29.40 8.28 11.80
N LYS A 95 30.09 7.16 12.04
CA LYS A 95 29.54 5.93 12.63
C LYS A 95 28.85 6.17 13.97
N SER A 96 29.27 7.19 14.73
CA SER A 96 28.67 7.58 16.01
C SER A 96 27.19 8.01 15.92
N LEU A 97 26.73 8.51 14.76
CA LEU A 97 25.36 8.97 14.61
C LEU A 97 24.37 7.80 14.44
N PRO A 98 23.13 7.91 14.99
CA PRO A 98 22.08 6.91 14.77
C PRO A 98 21.75 6.74 13.28
N ALA A 99 21.42 5.52 12.86
CA ALA A 99 21.16 5.18 11.46
C ALA A 99 19.95 5.95 10.90
N GLU A 100 18.94 6.19 11.74
CA GLU A 100 17.73 6.97 11.45
C GLU A 100 18.09 8.37 10.97
N VAL A 101 18.96 9.04 11.72
CA VAL A 101 19.35 10.43 11.48
C VAL A 101 20.23 10.54 10.23
N LYS A 102 21.10 9.56 10.01
CA LYS A 102 21.91 9.48 8.79
C LYS A 102 21.02 9.28 7.56
N LEU A 103 20.07 8.36 7.65
CA LEU A 103 19.17 8.00 6.56
C LEU A 103 18.27 9.17 6.18
N ASP A 104 17.72 9.89 7.16
CA ASP A 104 16.95 11.11 6.93
C ASP A 104 17.76 12.19 6.20
N LYS A 105 18.96 12.49 6.70
CA LYS A 105 19.85 13.48 6.07
C LYS A 105 20.27 13.08 4.66
N LEU A 106 20.61 11.80 4.44
CA LEU A 106 21.02 11.29 3.13
C LEU A 106 19.86 11.31 2.14
N SER A 107 18.68 10.86 2.56
CA SER A 107 17.46 10.86 1.75
C SER A 107 17.09 12.27 1.33
N ARG A 108 17.16 13.25 2.25
CA ARG A 108 16.94 14.65 1.94
C ARG A 108 17.95 15.16 0.90
N LYS A 109 19.23 14.78 1.02
CA LYS A 109 20.29 15.16 0.08
C LYS A 109 20.04 14.58 -1.32
N ILE A 110 19.58 13.34 -1.42
CA ILE A 110 19.18 12.70 -2.68
C ILE A 110 18.01 13.45 -3.32
N GLN A 111 16.94 13.73 -2.56
CA GLN A 111 15.80 14.50 -3.07
C GLN A 111 16.20 15.87 -3.62
N LEU A 112 17.06 16.59 -2.89
CA LEU A 112 17.57 17.90 -3.31
C LEU A 112 18.47 17.80 -4.55
N ALA A 113 19.29 16.75 -4.66
CA ALA A 113 20.12 16.51 -5.82
C ALA A 113 19.27 16.21 -7.07
N ILE A 114 18.23 15.38 -6.93
CA ILE A 114 17.27 15.09 -7.99
C ILE A 114 16.57 16.37 -8.43
N LEU A 115 16.05 17.16 -7.48
CA LEU A 115 15.37 18.43 -7.78
C LEU A 115 16.29 19.40 -8.50
N LYS A 116 17.54 19.58 -8.02
CA LYS A 116 18.51 20.49 -8.61
C LYS A 116 18.93 20.07 -10.02
N LYS A 117 19.07 18.77 -10.27
CA LYS A 117 19.50 18.25 -11.57
C LYS A 117 18.37 18.21 -12.59
N THR A 118 17.18 17.81 -12.16
CA THR A 118 16.09 17.44 -13.08
C THR A 118 14.91 18.41 -13.08
N GLY A 119 14.75 19.21 -12.01
CA GLY A 119 13.57 20.05 -11.76
C GLY A 119 12.35 19.27 -11.23
N ILE A 120 12.49 17.98 -10.93
CA ILE A 120 11.40 17.10 -10.50
C ILE A 120 11.50 16.83 -9.00
N TYR A 121 10.36 16.87 -8.32
CA TYR A 121 10.25 16.45 -6.93
C TYR A 121 10.16 14.92 -6.83
N SER A 122 10.92 14.35 -5.90
CA SER A 122 10.90 12.92 -5.58
C SER A 122 10.47 12.72 -4.13
N THR A 123 9.68 11.67 -3.88
CA THR A 123 9.27 11.24 -2.54
C THR A 123 10.09 10.01 -2.17
N VAL A 124 10.62 9.98 -0.94
CA VAL A 124 11.43 8.87 -0.42
C VAL A 124 10.75 8.30 0.82
N GLY A 125 10.51 6.99 0.80
CA GLY A 125 10.15 6.23 2.00
C GLY A 125 11.41 5.67 2.65
N MET A 126 11.51 5.78 3.98
CA MET A 126 12.66 5.31 4.74
C MET A 126 12.25 4.18 5.67
N SER A 127 13.08 3.15 5.77
CA SER A 127 12.89 2.05 6.70
C SER A 127 14.25 1.50 7.10
N ILE A 128 14.42 1.22 8.39
CA ILE A 128 15.65 0.67 8.97
C ILE A 128 15.27 -0.76 9.33
N GLY A 129 15.70 -1.73 8.52
CA GLY A 129 15.45 -3.17 8.72
C GLY A 129 14.07 -3.51 9.28
N ASN A 130 13.03 -3.48 8.44
CA ASN A 130 11.67 -3.77 8.91
C ASN A 130 11.53 -5.27 9.26
N PRO A 131 11.28 -5.65 10.52
CA PRO A 131 11.02 -7.05 10.90
C PRO A 131 9.86 -7.65 10.10
N LEU A 132 8.91 -6.81 9.70
CA LEU A 132 7.79 -7.21 8.89
C LEU A 132 8.20 -7.55 7.46
N SER A 133 9.19 -6.86 6.89
CA SER A 133 9.69 -7.17 5.54
C SER A 133 10.36 -8.55 5.52
N ASP A 134 11.17 -8.86 6.53
CA ASP A 134 11.80 -10.18 6.66
C ASP A 134 10.77 -11.28 6.87
N HIS A 135 9.74 -11.02 7.68
CA HIS A 135 8.64 -11.95 7.90
C HIS A 135 7.77 -12.15 6.64
N ILE A 136 7.50 -11.11 5.86
CA ILE A 136 6.81 -11.24 4.57
C ILE A 136 7.66 -12.10 3.62
N LEU A 137 8.97 -11.85 3.56
CA LEU A 137 9.89 -12.60 2.71
C LEU A 137 9.92 -14.08 3.09
N SER A 138 9.90 -14.40 4.38
CA SER A 138 9.86 -15.79 4.84
C SER A 138 8.54 -16.48 4.48
N LEU A 139 7.40 -15.80 4.69
CA LEU A 139 6.08 -16.30 4.29
C LEU A 139 5.96 -16.50 2.78
N PHE A 140 6.48 -15.57 1.99
CA PHE A 140 6.49 -15.70 0.54
C PHE A 140 7.32 -16.91 0.11
N ARG A 141 8.53 -17.08 0.68
CA ARG A 141 9.40 -18.22 0.37
C ARG A 141 8.82 -19.56 0.81
N SER A 142 8.08 -19.62 1.93
CA SER A 142 7.47 -20.87 2.40
C SER A 142 6.20 -21.25 1.64
N GLY A 143 5.40 -20.26 1.22
CA GLY A 143 4.12 -20.49 0.54
C GLY A 143 4.17 -20.52 -0.98
N TYR A 144 5.27 -20.09 -1.60
CA TYR A 144 5.39 -19.98 -3.04
C TYR A 144 6.00 -21.22 -3.69
N SER A 145 5.19 -21.99 -4.41
CA SER A 145 5.60 -23.22 -5.09
C SER A 145 6.01 -23.03 -6.57
N GLY A 146 6.06 -21.79 -7.07
CA GLY A 146 6.48 -21.45 -8.43
C GLY A 146 5.43 -20.71 -9.27
N GLY A 147 5.83 -20.25 -10.47
CA GLY A 147 5.00 -19.45 -11.39
C GLY A 147 5.59 -18.08 -11.74
N SER A 148 4.78 -17.19 -12.34
CA SER A 148 5.14 -15.78 -12.55
C SER A 148 4.24 -14.90 -11.68
N VAL A 149 4.84 -14.15 -10.75
CA VAL A 149 4.12 -13.20 -9.89
C VAL A 149 4.27 -11.80 -10.47
N ARG A 150 3.15 -11.17 -10.83
CA ARG A 150 3.14 -9.82 -11.43
C ARG A 150 3.15 -8.69 -10.40
N ARG A 151 2.54 -8.89 -9.23
CA ARG A 151 2.51 -7.91 -8.14
C ARG A 151 2.11 -8.56 -6.82
N ILE A 152 2.79 -8.21 -5.73
CA ILE A 152 2.36 -8.47 -4.35
C ILE A 152 2.27 -7.12 -3.66
N GLY A 153 1.11 -6.82 -3.07
CA GLY A 153 0.92 -5.64 -2.23
C GLY A 153 0.66 -6.07 -0.80
N VAL A 154 1.51 -5.64 0.13
CA VAL A 154 1.31 -5.86 1.56
C VAL A 154 1.13 -4.51 2.23
N SER A 155 0.06 -4.36 3.01
CA SER A 155 -0.26 -3.16 3.76
C SER A 155 -0.39 -3.50 5.24
N PHE A 156 0.31 -2.75 6.08
CA PHE A 156 0.17 -2.82 7.54
C PHE A 156 -0.67 -1.64 8.01
N GLY A 157 -1.54 -1.88 9.00
CA GLY A 157 -2.39 -0.85 9.61
C GLY A 157 -2.43 -1.04 11.12
N GLY A 158 -2.58 0.06 11.86
CA GLY A 158 -2.64 0.03 13.32
C GLY A 158 -1.32 -0.34 14.00
N LEU A 159 -0.18 -0.07 13.36
CA LEU A 159 1.12 -0.20 14.00
C LEU A 159 1.22 0.85 15.12
N CYS A 160 1.22 0.38 16.36
CA CYS A 160 1.47 1.20 17.53
C CYS A 160 2.86 0.87 18.06
N THR A 161 3.64 1.91 18.36
CA THR A 161 4.81 1.76 19.25
C THR A 161 4.31 1.24 20.60
N GLU A 162 5.03 0.29 21.20
CA GLU A 162 4.63 -0.36 22.46
C GLU A 162 4.32 0.64 23.60
N GLU A 163 4.82 1.87 23.51
CA GLU A 163 4.84 2.82 24.61
C GLU A 163 3.54 3.61 24.84
N VAL A 164 2.58 3.67 23.91
CA VAL A 164 1.36 4.48 24.11
C VAL A 164 0.09 3.75 23.68
N LYS A 165 -0.59 3.13 24.66
CA LYS A 165 -1.97 2.65 24.54
C LYS A 165 -2.88 3.55 25.41
N LEU A 166 -3.92 4.10 24.80
CA LEU A 166 -4.92 4.94 25.49
C LEU A 166 -5.63 4.13 26.60
N ILE A 167 -5.60 4.68 27.82
CA ILE A 167 -6.15 4.06 29.03
C ILE A 167 -7.67 4.32 29.06
N SER A 168 -8.44 3.27 29.33
CA SER A 168 -9.86 3.39 29.68
C SER A 168 -9.96 3.58 31.19
N LEU A 169 -10.90 4.38 31.67
CA LEU A 169 -11.04 4.83 33.07
C LEU A 169 -11.25 3.69 34.09
N PHE A 170 -11.41 2.45 33.64
CA PHE A 170 -11.77 1.28 34.45
C PHE A 170 -10.74 0.14 34.44
N ASP A 171 -9.60 0.29 33.75
CA ASP A 171 -8.58 -0.77 33.64
C ASP A 171 -7.24 -0.36 34.27
N THR A 172 -6.59 -1.29 34.99
CA THR A 172 -5.21 -1.13 35.49
C THR A 172 -4.18 -1.58 34.43
N PHE A 173 -2.99 -0.94 34.40
CA PHE A 173 -1.92 -1.12 33.39
C PHE A 173 -1.65 -2.60 33.04
N ASP A 174 -1.42 -3.42 34.06
CA ASP A 174 -1.03 -4.82 33.88
C ASP A 174 -2.18 -5.71 33.38
N LYS A 175 -3.41 -5.43 33.82
CA LYS A 175 -4.57 -6.29 33.51
C LYS A 175 -5.03 -6.13 32.06
N LYS A 176 -4.95 -4.94 31.48
CA LYS A 176 -5.41 -4.70 30.10
C LYS A 176 -4.45 -5.24 29.06
N VAL A 177 -3.14 -5.06 29.27
CA VAL A 177 -2.10 -5.57 28.37
C VAL A 177 -2.11 -7.10 28.37
N ALA A 178 -2.06 -7.71 29.56
CA ALA A 178 -2.15 -9.16 29.70
C ALA A 178 -3.44 -9.71 29.07
N ASN A 179 -4.60 -9.12 29.35
CA ASN A 179 -5.86 -9.60 28.78
C ASN A 179 -5.91 -9.44 27.25
N THR A 180 -5.32 -8.39 26.68
CA THR A 180 -5.34 -8.19 25.22
C THR A 180 -4.37 -9.14 24.53
N GLU A 181 -3.17 -9.35 25.08
CA GLU A 181 -2.20 -10.29 24.54
C GLU A 181 -2.66 -11.74 24.67
N VAL A 182 -3.21 -12.12 25.82
CA VAL A 182 -3.82 -13.44 26.03
C VAL A 182 -5.00 -13.63 25.09
N LEU A 183 -5.86 -12.61 24.94
CA LEU A 183 -7.00 -12.69 24.02
C LEU A 183 -6.55 -12.79 22.57
N GLN A 184 -5.52 -12.05 22.15
CA GLN A 184 -5.01 -12.09 20.80
C GLN A 184 -4.29 -13.42 20.51
N GLY A 185 -3.50 -13.92 21.45
CA GLY A 185 -2.90 -15.25 21.40
C GLY A 185 -3.94 -16.37 21.33
N ALA A 186 -4.99 -16.30 22.15
CA ALA A 186 -6.10 -17.28 22.10
C ALA A 186 -6.86 -17.22 20.77
N ILE A 187 -7.08 -16.01 20.22
CA ILE A 187 -7.69 -15.84 18.90
C ILE A 187 -6.83 -16.49 17.81
N ASP A 188 -5.52 -16.28 17.86
CA ASP A 188 -4.58 -16.82 16.88
C ASP A 188 -4.47 -18.35 16.98
N GLU A 189 -4.46 -18.91 18.20
CA GLU A 189 -4.47 -20.36 18.44
C GLU A 189 -5.73 -21.02 17.86
N ILE A 190 -6.91 -20.44 18.15
CA ILE A 190 -8.19 -20.92 17.60
C ILE A 190 -8.17 -20.84 16.07
N ARG A 191 -7.68 -19.73 15.49
CA ARG A 191 -7.61 -19.57 14.03
C ARG A 191 -6.58 -20.47 13.37
N SER A 192 -5.50 -20.81 14.06
CA SER A 192 -4.50 -21.75 13.58
C SER A 192 -5.06 -23.18 13.53
N GLN A 193 -5.84 -23.59 14.54
CA GLN A 193 -6.40 -24.95 14.59
C GLN A 193 -7.68 -25.11 13.75
N TYR A 194 -8.57 -24.12 13.77
CA TYR A 194 -9.91 -24.21 13.18
C TYR A 194 -10.11 -23.31 11.95
N GLY A 195 -9.08 -22.57 11.55
CA GLY A 195 -9.08 -21.70 10.38
C GLY A 195 -9.64 -20.29 10.64
N PHE A 196 -9.39 -19.39 9.68
CA PHE A 196 -9.71 -17.95 9.79
C PHE A 196 -11.19 -17.64 10.06
N LEU A 197 -12.12 -18.48 9.60
CA LEU A 197 -13.56 -18.29 9.80
C LEU A 197 -14.05 -18.71 11.19
N ALA A 198 -13.27 -19.44 11.97
CA ALA A 198 -13.69 -19.98 13.26
C ALA A 198 -14.05 -18.88 14.27
N LEU A 199 -13.41 -17.70 14.16
CA LEU A 199 -13.62 -16.60 15.09
C LEU A 199 -13.56 -15.25 14.37
N GLN A 200 -14.70 -14.56 14.32
CA GLN A 200 -14.88 -13.28 13.64
C GLN A 200 -15.66 -12.27 14.48
N LYS A 201 -15.44 -10.98 14.24
CA LYS A 201 -16.21 -9.91 14.87
C LYS A 201 -17.67 -9.98 14.43
N ALA A 202 -18.62 -9.70 15.33
CA ALA A 202 -20.06 -9.74 15.04
C ALA A 202 -20.47 -8.88 13.83
N THR A 203 -19.83 -7.73 13.62
CA THR A 203 -20.04 -6.88 12.43
C THR A 203 -19.70 -7.58 11.11
N SER A 204 -18.88 -8.63 11.15
CA SER A 204 -18.50 -9.42 9.98
C SER A 204 -19.63 -10.37 9.53
N LEU A 205 -20.68 -10.55 10.33
CA LEU A 205 -21.85 -11.38 10.03
C LEU A 205 -23.06 -10.59 9.50
N LEU A 206 -22.95 -9.26 9.42
CA LEU A 206 -23.98 -8.42 8.81
C LEU A 206 -24.08 -8.70 7.30
N ASP A 207 -25.28 -8.55 6.72
CA ASP A 207 -25.52 -8.84 5.29
C ASP A 207 -24.64 -8.03 4.32
N GLY A 208 -24.16 -6.85 4.74
CA GLY A 208 -23.21 -6.02 3.97
C GLY A 208 -21.74 -6.45 4.07
N SER A 209 -21.40 -7.40 4.95
CA SER A 209 -20.03 -7.83 5.20
C SER A 209 -19.52 -8.77 4.12
N ARG A 210 -18.33 -8.48 3.60
CA ARG A 210 -17.65 -9.31 2.59
C ARG A 210 -16.63 -10.28 3.20
N VAL A 211 -16.53 -10.36 4.52
CA VAL A 211 -15.46 -11.12 5.21
C VAL A 211 -15.56 -12.62 4.91
N VAL A 212 -16.76 -13.20 5.02
CA VAL A 212 -17.01 -14.62 4.70
C VAL A 212 -16.89 -14.91 3.21
N ALA A 213 -17.35 -13.98 2.37
CA ALA A 213 -17.18 -14.11 0.93
C ALA A 213 -15.70 -14.07 0.54
N ARG A 214 -14.89 -13.19 1.15
CA ARG A 214 -13.45 -13.04 0.87
C ARG A 214 -12.59 -14.17 1.42
N SER A 215 -12.95 -14.79 2.54
CA SER A 215 -12.17 -15.91 3.09
C SER A 215 -12.21 -17.15 2.19
N LYS A 216 -13.20 -17.24 1.30
CA LYS A 216 -13.33 -18.29 0.26
C LYS A 216 -12.58 -17.94 -1.04
N LEU A 217 -12.02 -16.73 -1.15
CA LEU A 217 -11.29 -16.27 -2.33
C LEU A 217 -9.78 -16.38 -2.07
N VAL A 218 -9.07 -17.11 -2.91
CA VAL A 218 -7.60 -17.09 -2.91
C VAL A 218 -7.16 -15.91 -3.79
N GLY A 219 -6.51 -14.91 -3.21
CA GLY A 219 -6.02 -13.75 -3.94
C GLY A 219 -7.10 -12.84 -4.56
N GLY A 220 -8.35 -12.90 -4.06
CA GLY A 220 -9.44 -12.06 -4.56
C GLY A 220 -10.21 -12.59 -5.77
N HIS A 221 -9.91 -13.81 -6.24
CA HIS A 221 -10.69 -14.53 -7.24
C HIS A 221 -11.41 -15.71 -6.58
N SER A 222 -12.61 -16.06 -7.08
CA SER A 222 -13.27 -17.31 -6.67
C SER A 222 -12.32 -18.45 -7.02
N ALA A 223 -11.88 -19.20 -6.02
CA ALA A 223 -11.26 -20.50 -6.26
C ALA A 223 -12.36 -21.41 -6.83
N GLY A 224 -12.50 -21.38 -8.14
CA GLY A 224 -13.51 -22.15 -8.86
C GLY A 224 -13.10 -23.62 -8.93
N GLY A 225 -14.02 -24.49 -8.52
CA GLY A 225 -14.23 -25.81 -9.12
C GLY A 225 -13.48 -26.97 -8.48
N LEU A 226 -14.08 -27.57 -7.45
CA LEU A 226 -13.86 -28.96 -7.07
C LEU A 226 -15.20 -29.73 -7.15
N ASP A 227 -15.98 -29.45 -8.20
CA ASP A 227 -17.18 -30.19 -8.56
C ASP A 227 -17.06 -30.60 -10.03
N GLY A 228 -16.31 -31.67 -10.23
CA GLY A 228 -15.86 -32.13 -11.56
C GLY A 228 -14.72 -33.14 -11.48
N LEU A 229 -14.87 -34.16 -10.64
CA LEU A 229 -14.22 -35.48 -10.73
C LEU A 229 -14.79 -36.40 -9.63
N THR A 230 -16.05 -36.81 -9.82
CA THR A 230 -16.65 -38.16 -9.71
C THR A 230 -18.16 -38.00 -9.75
#